data_AF-A0A101HNN1-F1
#
_entry.id   AF-A0A101HNN1-F1
#
_cell.length_a   1.000
_cell.length_b   1.000
_cell.length_c   1.000
_cell.angle_alpha   90.00
_cell.angle_beta   90.00
_cell.angle_gamma   90.00
#
_symmetry.space_group_name_H-M   'P 1'
#
loop_
_entity.id
_entity.type
_entity.pdbx_description
1 polymer ?
#
loop_
_entity_poly.entity_id
_entity_poly.type
_entity_poly.pdbx_seq_one_letter_code
_entity_poly.pdbx_strand_id
1 'polypeptide(L)'
;MEVVDSETGGRLVCTMPGRFRMQGIRPIVGDRVEYTLSGNGQGRIESILPRETELLRPRISNIEQILLVLSLKEPAVQNTVTDRFLVLAEFAKLPVVIVVNKVDLLHGDEIESFCEIYGEYYDICHVSSKEQINIDRLREILKGKVSVMA
;
A
#
# COMPACT_ATOMS: atom_id res chain seq x y z
N MET A 1 -13.98 7.06 -15.01
CA MET A 1 -12.98 6.78 -13.96
C MET A 1 -13.71 6.80 -12.64
N GLU A 2 -13.55 5.78 -11.80
CA GLU A 2 -14.13 5.81 -10.45
C GLU A 2 -13.26 6.68 -9.55
N VAL A 3 -13.89 7.64 -8.86
CA VAL A 3 -13.25 8.52 -7.88
C VAL A 3 -13.98 8.33 -6.56
N VAL A 4 -13.22 8.27 -5.47
CA VAL A 4 -13.76 8.25 -4.11
C VAL A 4 -13.62 9.66 -3.57
N ASP A 5 -14.75 10.25 -3.16
CA ASP A 5 -14.77 11.56 -2.54
C ASP A 5 -14.15 11.50 -1.14
N SER A 6 -13.20 12.40 -0.86
CA SER A 6 -12.42 12.38 0.39
C SER A 6 -13.22 12.77 1.63
N GLU A 7 -14.31 13.52 1.47
CA GLU A 7 -15.12 14.02 2.59
C GLU A 7 -16.27 13.07 2.91
N THR A 8 -16.93 12.56 1.88
CA THR A 8 -18.14 11.73 2.01
C THR A 8 -17.87 10.24 1.92
N GLY A 9 -16.72 9.83 1.38
CA GLY A 9 -16.41 8.44 1.03
C GLY A 9 -17.27 7.90 -0.13
N GLY A 10 -18.08 8.75 -0.75
CA GLY A 10 -18.95 8.40 -1.87
C GLY A 10 -18.14 8.02 -3.11
N ARG A 11 -18.60 7.01 -3.84
CA ARG A 11 -18.01 6.63 -5.12
C ARG A 11 -18.75 7.31 -6.25
N LEU A 12 -18.00 7.93 -7.15
CA LEU A 12 -18.56 8.61 -8.31
C LEU A 12 -17.83 8.23 -9.60
N VAL A 13 -18.59 8.17 -10.68
CA VAL A 13 -18.01 7.99 -12.01
C VAL A 13 -17.70 9.36 -12.59
N CYS A 14 -16.41 9.63 -12.75
CA CYS A 14 -15.87 10.83 -13.36
C CYS A 14 -15.55 10.65 -14.85
N THR A 15 -15.85 11.69 -15.63
CA THR A 15 -15.32 11.89 -16.99
C THR A 15 -14.02 12.69 -16.95
N MET A 16 -13.11 12.40 -17.89
CA MET A 16 -11.85 13.12 -18.02
C MET A 16 -11.89 14.01 -19.27
N PRO A 17 -11.67 15.32 -19.14
CA PRO A 17 -11.60 16.23 -20.29
C PRO A 17 -10.48 15.87 -21.27
N GLY A 18 -10.72 16.06 -22.58
CA GLY A 18 -9.74 15.76 -23.64
C GLY A 18 -8.41 16.51 -23.51
N ARG A 19 -8.39 17.68 -22.84
CA ARG A 19 -7.17 18.49 -22.61
C ARG A 19 -6.05 17.71 -21.92
N PHE A 20 -6.39 16.79 -21.00
CA PHE A 20 -5.39 15.97 -20.29
C PHE A 20 -4.63 15.05 -21.24
N ARG A 21 -5.32 14.45 -22.22
CA ARG A 21 -4.68 13.60 -23.24
C ARG A 21 -3.74 14.40 -24.13
N MET A 22 -4.12 15.63 -24.51
CA MET A 22 -3.27 16.52 -25.30
C MET A 22 -2.00 16.95 -24.55
N GLN A 23 -2.09 17.10 -23.24
CA GLN A 23 -0.95 17.41 -22.36
C GLN A 23 -0.08 16.18 -22.03
N GLY A 24 -0.43 14.99 -22.53
CA GLY A 24 0.27 13.74 -22.23
C GLY A 24 0.05 13.22 -20.81
N ILE A 25 -0.87 13.83 -20.05
CA ILE A 25 -1.16 13.44 -18.68
C ILE A 25 -2.00 12.16 -18.70
N ARG A 26 -1.47 11.11 -18.08
CA ARG A 26 -2.18 9.84 -17.87
C ARG A 26 -2.43 9.65 -16.38
N PRO A 27 -3.70 9.66 -15.94
CA PRO A 27 -4.02 9.39 -14.56
C PRO A 27 -3.63 7.96 -14.20
N ILE A 28 -3.22 7.76 -12.96
CA ILE A 28 -2.97 6.44 -12.38
C ILE A 28 -3.78 6.27 -11.09
N VAL A 29 -3.90 5.03 -10.64
CA VAL A 29 -4.55 4.74 -9.35
C VAL A 29 -3.76 5.44 -8.24
N GLY A 30 -4.48 6.06 -7.31
CA GLY A 30 -3.89 6.85 -6.23
C GLY A 30 -3.79 8.35 -6.52
N ASP A 31 -3.98 8.80 -7.76
CA ASP A 31 -3.97 10.23 -8.08
C ASP A 31 -5.09 10.96 -7.31
N ARG A 32 -4.71 12.03 -6.61
CA ARG A 32 -5.65 12.96 -5.98
C ARG A 32 -6.14 13.94 -7.05
N VAL A 33 -7.46 14.12 -7.15
CA VAL A 33 -8.08 14.91 -8.21
C VAL A 33 -9.09 15.89 -7.66
N GLU A 34 -9.19 17.05 -8.30
CA GLU A 34 -10.33 17.95 -8.11
C GLU A 34 -11.39 17.62 -9.16
N TYR A 35 -12.65 17.58 -8.75
CA TYR A 35 -13.76 17.29 -9.65
C TYR A 35 -14.94 18.22 -9.39
N THR A 36 -15.78 18.38 -10.40
CA THR A 36 -17.07 19.06 -10.29
C THR A 36 -18.22 18.11 -10.61
N LEU A 37 -19.34 18.26 -9.92
CA LEU A 37 -20.56 17.52 -10.24
C LEU A 37 -21.26 18.15 -11.45
N SER A 38 -21.50 17.34 -12.47
CA SER A 38 -22.37 17.72 -13.58
C SER A 38 -23.83 17.50 -13.17
N GLY A 39 -24.76 18.28 -13.73
CA GLY A 39 -26.19 18.23 -13.39
C GLY A 39 -26.89 16.88 -13.61
N ASN A 40 -26.21 15.90 -14.23
CA ASN A 40 -26.67 14.52 -14.43
C ASN A 40 -26.14 13.54 -13.36
N GLY A 41 -25.49 14.03 -12.30
CA GLY A 41 -24.92 13.20 -11.23
C GLY A 41 -23.58 12.54 -11.57
N GLN A 42 -22.96 12.87 -12.72
CA GLN A 42 -21.62 12.42 -13.07
C GLN A 42 -20.57 13.45 -12.68
N GLY A 43 -19.39 12.98 -12.25
CA GLY A 43 -18.27 13.86 -11.97
C GLY A 43 -17.51 14.25 -13.25
N ARG A 44 -16.83 15.40 -13.21
CA ARG A 44 -15.87 15.82 -14.24
C ARG A 44 -14.58 16.23 -13.56
N ILE A 45 -13.46 15.59 -13.92
CA ILE A 45 -12.14 15.91 -13.38
C ILE A 45 -11.69 17.27 -13.92
N GLU A 46 -11.36 18.19 -13.03
CA GLU A 46 -10.83 19.51 -13.38
C GLU A 46 -9.32 19.55 -13.33
N SER A 47 -8.70 18.94 -12.32
CA SER A 47 -7.26 18.90 -12.15
C SER A 47 -6.81 17.56 -11.54
N ILE A 48 -5.55 17.21 -11.77
CA ILE A 48 -4.86 16.14 -11.03
C ILE A 48 -3.79 16.85 -10.20
N LEU A 49 -3.78 16.61 -8.90
CA LEU A 49 -2.83 17.22 -7.98
C LEU A 49 -1.44 16.58 -8.14
N PRO A 50 -0.36 17.29 -7.77
CA PRO A 50 0.99 16.73 -7.79
C PRO A 50 1.07 15.44 -6.97
N ARG A 51 1.80 14.46 -7.51
CA ARG A 51 2.05 13.18 -6.84
C ARG A 51 3.13 13.37 -5.78
N GLU A 52 2.88 12.91 -4.57
CA GLU A 52 3.88 12.86 -3.50
C GLU A 52 4.82 11.67 -3.70
N THR A 53 4.26 10.52 -4.10
CA THR A 53 5.01 9.28 -4.37
C THR A 53 4.47 8.61 -5.62
N GLU A 54 5.30 7.80 -6.30
CA GLU A 54 4.88 6.98 -7.44
C GLU A 54 5.69 5.67 -7.47
N LEU A 55 5.00 4.54 -7.43
CA LEU A 55 5.59 3.25 -7.74
C LEU A 55 5.54 3.00 -9.25
N LEU A 56 6.61 2.41 -9.78
CA LEU A 56 6.69 2.06 -11.20
C LEU A 56 5.90 0.79 -11.54
N ARG A 57 5.86 -0.19 -10.63
CA ARG A 57 5.22 -1.50 -10.85
C ARG A 57 4.61 -2.04 -9.55
N PRO A 58 3.27 -2.23 -9.48
CA PRO A 58 2.27 -1.65 -10.38
C PRO A 58 2.34 -0.11 -10.35
N ARG A 59 1.85 0.55 -11.41
CA ARG A 59 1.92 2.01 -11.50
C ARG A 59 0.84 2.68 -10.64
N ILE A 60 1.21 3.12 -9.45
CA ILE A 60 0.31 3.67 -8.42
C ILE A 60 0.99 4.89 -7.77
N SER A 61 0.25 5.96 -7.50
CA SER A 61 0.75 7.17 -6.82
C SER A 61 0.21 7.32 -5.39
N ASN A 62 0.83 8.25 -4.65
CA ASN A 62 0.40 8.69 -3.32
C ASN A 62 0.24 7.54 -2.32
N ILE A 63 1.17 6.59 -2.40
CA ILE A 63 1.33 5.51 -1.43
C ILE A 63 2.08 6.08 -0.24
N GLU A 64 1.66 5.68 0.95
CA GLU A 64 2.20 6.16 2.22
C GLU A 64 3.01 5.09 2.95
N GLN A 65 2.80 3.80 2.65
CA GLN A 65 3.59 2.70 3.21
C GLN A 65 3.56 1.42 2.38
N ILE A 66 4.58 0.60 2.54
CA ILE A 66 4.66 -0.77 2.00
C ILE A 66 4.51 -1.75 3.16
N LEU A 67 3.61 -2.73 3.01
CA LEU A 67 3.54 -3.90 3.86
C LEU A 67 4.21 -5.06 3.13
N LEU A 68 5.39 -5.46 3.61
CA LEU A 68 6.08 -6.64 3.09
C LEU A 68 5.55 -7.87 3.83
N VAL A 69 4.67 -8.63 3.18
CA VAL A 69 4.01 -9.77 3.81
C VAL A 69 4.76 -11.05 3.47
N LEU A 70 5.26 -11.75 4.49
CA LEU A 70 6.00 -12.99 4.32
C LEU A 70 5.61 -14.02 5.37
N SER A 71 6.01 -15.27 5.16
CA SER A 71 5.90 -16.32 6.16
C SER A 71 7.26 -16.98 6.35
N LEU A 72 7.62 -17.29 7.60
CA LEU A 72 8.84 -18.06 7.89
C LEU A 72 8.64 -19.57 7.65
N LYS A 73 7.39 -20.00 7.45
CA LYS A 73 7.02 -21.39 7.22
C LYS A 73 5.84 -21.53 6.26
N GLU A 74 5.90 -22.56 5.42
CA GLU A 74 4.85 -23.00 4.47
C GLU A 74 4.20 -21.91 3.58
N PRO A 75 4.90 -21.39 2.54
CA PRO A 75 6.31 -21.57 2.26
C PRO A 75 7.17 -20.58 3.06
N ALA A 76 8.36 -21.00 3.46
CA ALA A 76 9.34 -20.10 4.04
C ALA A 76 9.86 -19.14 2.96
N VAL A 77 9.75 -17.83 3.21
CA VAL A 77 10.39 -16.81 2.38
C VAL A 77 11.86 -16.71 2.79
N GLN A 78 12.75 -16.81 1.82
CA GLN A 78 14.19 -16.68 2.08
C GLN A 78 14.55 -15.23 2.38
N ASN A 79 15.46 -15.01 3.33
CA ASN A 79 15.94 -13.68 3.70
C ASN A 79 16.47 -12.89 2.47
N THR A 80 17.13 -13.56 1.52
CA THR A 80 17.59 -12.92 0.27
C THR A 80 16.46 -12.32 -0.58
N VAL A 81 15.27 -12.91 -0.53
CA VAL A 81 14.07 -12.37 -1.19
C VAL A 81 13.56 -11.16 -0.41
N THR A 82 13.48 -11.28 0.91
CA THR A 82 13.11 -10.18 1.83
C THR A 82 14.02 -8.97 1.61
N ASP A 83 15.34 -9.16 1.65
CA ASP A 83 16.35 -8.11 1.47
C ASP A 83 16.19 -7.41 0.12
N ARG A 84 15.95 -8.17 -0.95
CA ARG A 84 15.73 -7.60 -2.29
C ARG A 84 14.49 -6.70 -2.31
N PHE A 85 13.42 -7.09 -1.62
CA PHE A 85 12.23 -6.23 -1.51
C PHE A 85 12.50 -4.98 -0.69
N LEU A 86 13.20 -5.12 0.45
CA LEU A 86 13.57 -3.98 1.28
C LEU A 86 14.42 -2.96 0.52
N VAL A 87 15.42 -3.41 -0.26
CA VAL A 87 16.21 -2.52 -1.13
C VAL A 87 15.34 -1.76 -2.13
N LEU A 88 14.35 -2.42 -2.74
CA LEU A 88 13.43 -1.78 -3.68
C LEU A 88 12.49 -0.78 -2.97
N ALA A 89 12.05 -1.09 -1.77
CA ALA A 89 11.20 -0.23 -0.96
C ALA A 89 11.93 1.03 -0.50
N GLU A 90 13.19 0.88 -0.04
CA GLU A 90 14.08 1.98 0.30
C GLU A 90 14.39 2.86 -0.91
N PHE A 91 14.61 2.26 -2.09
CA PHE A 91 14.76 3.00 -3.34
C PHE A 91 13.52 3.84 -3.68
N ALA A 92 12.32 3.32 -3.37
CA ALA A 92 11.06 4.04 -3.52
C ALA A 92 10.83 5.10 -2.42
N LYS A 93 11.66 5.15 -1.38
CA LYS A 93 11.57 6.06 -0.23
C LYS A 93 10.23 5.99 0.50
N LEU A 94 9.67 4.78 0.58
CA LEU A 94 8.43 4.51 1.29
C LEU A 94 8.73 3.78 2.60
N PRO A 95 8.09 4.14 3.72
CA PRO A 95 8.26 3.41 4.96
C PRO A 95 7.73 1.98 4.80
N VAL A 96 8.43 1.02 5.40
CA VAL A 96 8.12 -0.40 5.31
C VAL A 96 7.71 -0.94 6.68
N VAL A 97 6.64 -1.73 6.67
CA VAL A 97 6.28 -2.61 7.79
C VAL A 97 6.41 -4.04 7.31
N ILE A 98 7.19 -4.85 8.02
CA ILE A 98 7.30 -6.28 7.73
C ILE A 98 6.18 -7.00 8.46
N VAL A 99 5.35 -7.73 7.72
CA VAL A 99 4.27 -8.54 8.27
C VAL A 99 4.65 -10.02 8.17
N VAL A 100 5.00 -10.62 9.29
CA VAL A 100 5.27 -12.06 9.38
C VAL A 100 3.94 -12.77 9.63
N ASN A 101 3.37 -13.35 8.58
CA ASN A 101 2.14 -14.14 8.66
C ASN A 101 2.42 -15.62 9.00
N LYS A 102 1.36 -16.34 9.37
CA LYS A 102 1.36 -17.77 9.73
C LYS A 102 2.18 -18.08 10.98
N VAL A 103 2.17 -17.16 11.95
CA VAL A 103 2.89 -17.32 13.21
C VAL A 103 2.37 -18.49 14.05
N ASP A 104 1.15 -18.96 13.75
CA ASP A 104 0.58 -20.20 14.31
C ASP A 104 1.37 -21.47 13.95
N LEU A 105 2.17 -21.43 12.88
CA LEU A 105 3.00 -22.55 12.45
C LEU A 105 4.41 -22.53 13.06
N LEU A 106 4.79 -21.43 13.72
CA LEU A 106 6.15 -21.20 14.22
C LEU A 106 6.31 -21.74 15.64
N HIS A 107 7.48 -22.28 15.94
CA HIS A 107 7.83 -22.88 17.22
C HIS A 107 9.25 -22.51 17.62
N GLY A 108 9.48 -22.24 18.91
CA GLY A 108 10.80 -21.86 19.41
C GLY A 108 11.13 -20.39 19.09
N ASP A 109 12.36 -20.15 18.67
CA ASP A 109 13.01 -18.84 18.53
C ASP A 109 12.98 -18.27 17.10
N GLU A 110 12.19 -18.86 16.19
CA GLU A 110 12.13 -18.46 14.77
C GLU A 110 11.78 -16.97 14.59
N ILE A 111 10.82 -16.47 15.37
CA ILE A 111 10.41 -15.05 15.34
C ILE A 111 11.52 -14.17 15.92
N GLU A 112 12.11 -14.57 17.04
CA GLU A 112 13.15 -13.80 17.74
C GLU A 112 14.38 -13.65 16.85
N SER A 113 14.82 -14.75 16.23
CA SER A 113 15.91 -14.76 15.24
C SER A 113 15.62 -13.83 14.06
N PHE A 114 14.38 -13.78 13.58
CA PHE A 114 14.00 -12.87 12.49
C PHE A 114 14.01 -11.40 12.96
N CYS A 115 13.53 -11.13 14.17
CA CYS A 115 13.57 -9.80 14.77
C CYS A 115 15.00 -9.31 15.05
N GLU A 116 15.94 -10.18 15.39
CA GLU A 116 17.35 -9.81 15.56
C GLU A 116 17.98 -9.28 14.26
N ILE A 117 17.52 -9.77 13.11
CA ILE A 117 18.04 -9.35 11.80
C ILE A 117 17.42 -8.02 11.35
N TYR A 118 16.10 -7.88 11.47
CA TYR A 118 15.35 -6.78 10.85
C TYR A 118 14.73 -5.77 11.82
N GLY A 119 14.55 -6.14 13.09
CA GLY A 119 13.74 -5.40 14.07
C GLY A 119 14.37 -4.10 14.56
N GLU A 120 15.68 -3.90 14.37
CA GLU A 120 16.33 -2.61 14.61
C GLU A 120 15.97 -1.58 13.53
N TYR A 121 15.66 -2.03 12.31
CA TYR A 121 15.50 -1.17 11.14
C TYR A 121 14.04 -1.00 10.70
N TYR A 122 13.19 -2.00 10.95
CA TYR A 122 11.81 -2.04 10.47
C TYR A 122 10.83 -2.41 11.58
N ASP A 123 9.61 -1.86 11.53
CA ASP A 123 8.52 -2.36 12.38
C ASP A 123 8.09 -3.74 11.87
N ILE A 124 7.97 -4.69 12.80
CA ILE A 124 7.60 -6.07 12.50
C ILE A 124 6.27 -6.40 13.19
N CYS A 125 5.30 -6.80 12.37
CA CYS A 125 3.98 -7.21 12.81
C CYS A 125 3.80 -8.72 12.61
N HIS A 126 3.82 -9.47 13.70
CA HIS A 126 3.60 -10.92 13.72
C HIS A 126 2.10 -11.21 13.72
N VAL A 127 1.57 -11.89 12.71
CA VAL A 127 0.14 -12.16 12.56
C VAL A 127 -0.15 -13.62 12.21
N SER A 128 -1.34 -14.09 12.58
CA SER A 128 -1.95 -15.27 11.98
C SER A 128 -3.29 -14.87 11.40
N SER A 129 -3.40 -14.86 10.07
CA SER A 129 -4.70 -14.66 9.41
C SER A 129 -5.69 -15.79 9.74
N LYS A 130 -5.20 -17.00 10.04
CA LYS A 130 -6.02 -18.17 10.33
C LYS A 130 -6.58 -18.12 11.75
N GLU A 131 -5.71 -17.93 12.73
CA GLU A 131 -6.06 -17.89 14.15
C GLU A 131 -6.42 -16.47 14.64
N GLN A 132 -6.49 -15.50 13.72
CA GLN A 132 -6.78 -14.09 14.00
C GLN A 132 -5.83 -13.42 15.01
N ILE A 133 -4.58 -13.88 15.09
CA ILE A 133 -3.57 -13.33 16.00
C ILE A 133 -3.09 -11.96 15.48
N ASN A 134 -3.11 -10.95 16.35
CA ASN A 134 -2.61 -9.58 16.13
C ASN A 134 -3.19 -8.83 14.91
N ILE A 135 -4.34 -9.29 14.38
CA ILE A 135 -4.99 -8.62 13.26
C ILE A 135 -5.44 -7.19 13.62
N ASP A 136 -5.79 -6.93 14.88
CA ASP A 136 -6.11 -5.57 15.35
C ASP A 136 -4.92 -4.61 15.27
N ARG A 137 -3.71 -5.09 15.61
CA ARG A 137 -2.49 -4.30 15.44
C ARG A 137 -2.26 -3.97 13.96
N LEU A 138 -2.45 -4.95 13.08
CA LEU A 138 -2.35 -4.73 11.63
C LEU A 138 -3.39 -3.71 11.13
N ARG A 139 -4.62 -3.75 11.65
CA ARG A 139 -5.66 -2.75 11.33
C ARG A 139 -5.24 -1.34 11.72
N GLU A 140 -4.66 -1.16 12.91
CA GLU A 140 -4.17 0.15 13.36
C GLU A 140 -2.99 0.65 12.51
N ILE A 141 -2.07 -0.24 12.09
CA ILE A 141 -0.98 0.12 11.17
C ILE A 141 -1.51 0.64 9.82
N LEU A 142 -2.58 0.03 9.30
CA LEU A 142 -3.21 0.37 8.02
C LEU A 142 -4.11 1.61 8.08
N LYS A 143 -4.58 1.98 9.28
CA LYS A 143 -5.62 2.98 9.47
C LYS A 143 -5.19 4.34 8.94
N GLY A 144 -6.01 4.91 8.07
CA GLY A 144 -5.80 6.24 7.51
C GLY A 144 -4.63 6.36 6.53
N LYS A 145 -4.09 5.24 6.02
CA LYS A 145 -2.95 5.24 5.10
C LYS A 145 -3.23 4.48 3.81
N VAL A 146 -2.78 5.03 2.68
CA VAL A 146 -2.72 4.31 1.40
C VAL A 146 -1.54 3.35 1.43
N SER A 147 -1.85 2.06 1.48
CA SER A 147 -0.84 1.02 1.68
C SER A 147 -0.77 0.07 0.48
N VAL A 148 0.43 -0.34 0.10
CA VAL A 148 0.64 -1.42 -0.87
C VAL A 148 1.16 -2.65 -0.16
N MET A 149 0.61 -3.81 -0.49
CA MET A 149 1.08 -5.10 0.00
C MET A 149 1.93 -5.78 -1.07
N ALA A 150 3.10 -6.29 -0.66
CA ALA A 150 4.05 -7.00 -1.51
C ALA A 150 4.35 -8.40 -0.98
#